data_AF-A0A955PGN1-F1
#
_entry.id   AF-A0A955PGN1-F1
#
_cell.length_a   1.000
_cell.length_b   1.000
_cell.length_c   1.000
_cell.angle_alpha   90.00
_cell.angle_beta   90.00
_cell.angle_gamma   90.00
#
_symmetry.space_group_name_H-M   'P 1'
#
loop_
_entity.id
_entity.type
_entity.pdbx_description
1 polymer ?
#
loop_
_entity_poly.entity_id
_entity_poly.type
_entity_poly.pdbx_seq_one_letter_code
_entity_poly.pdbx_strand_id
1 'polypeptide(L)'
;IYELGCRVGEFVRIKIKHLDFNRSVILIPAENTKTGKMRTSHLPRGLMNEIASILRNEGRMGKRDFRISKPESFLFHPYWDSRVRYSENRLRQIFRHYAAKAGLNHEYGVDKVGRRLHRLTIHSLRHSHIMHYIHHHKLPLPIVQKQVGHRSLRSTSVYLNPSDEAVGEAYREAQFKTLKSPPLTGDNHGEKFKYS
;
A
#
# COMPACT_ATOMS: atom_id res chain seq x y z
N ILE A 1 -1.00 6.86 -3.43
CA ILE A 1 -1.45 6.72 -2.02
C ILE A 1 -2.03 5.33 -1.77
N TYR A 2 -3.06 4.91 -2.53
CA TYR A 2 -3.66 3.57 -2.42
C TYR A 2 -2.61 2.45 -2.46
N GLU A 3 -1.83 2.31 -3.54
CA GLU A 3 -0.85 1.21 -3.68
C GLU A 3 0.23 1.15 -2.58
N LEU A 4 0.64 2.31 -2.07
CA LEU A 4 1.62 2.37 -0.98
C LEU A 4 1.01 2.06 0.38
N GLY A 5 -0.32 2.12 0.48
CA GLY A 5 -1.06 2.14 1.73
C GLY A 5 -0.52 3.17 2.71
N CYS A 6 0.09 4.29 2.27
CA CYS A 6 0.83 5.23 3.12
C CYS A 6 -0.08 6.29 3.76
N ARG A 7 0.38 6.94 4.83
CA ARG A 7 -0.31 8.12 5.39
C ARG A 7 -0.12 9.32 4.47
N VAL A 8 -1.04 10.30 4.52
CA VAL A 8 -0.89 11.54 3.74
C VAL A 8 0.40 12.29 4.08
N GLY A 9 0.78 12.34 5.36
CA GLY A 9 2.03 12.97 5.81
C GLY A 9 3.29 12.26 5.30
N GLU A 10 3.26 10.94 5.14
CA GLU A 10 4.34 10.17 4.50
C GLU A 10 4.40 10.49 3.01
N PHE A 11 3.24 10.49 2.34
CA PHE A 11 3.12 10.72 0.90
C PHE A 11 3.69 12.08 0.46
N VAL A 12 3.32 13.15 1.15
CA VAL A 12 3.79 14.51 0.79
C VAL A 12 5.29 14.72 1.06
N ARG A 13 5.98 13.80 1.74
CA ARG A 13 7.42 13.88 2.03
C ARG A 13 8.28 12.97 1.15
N ILE A 14 7.67 12.22 0.23
CA ILE A 14 8.41 11.40 -0.72
C ILE A 14 9.24 12.33 -1.61
N LYS A 15 10.55 12.07 -1.68
CA LYS A 15 11.50 12.73 -2.58
C LYS A 15 11.92 11.75 -3.68
N ILE A 16 12.45 12.25 -4.80
CA ILE A 16 12.87 11.36 -5.89
C ILE A 16 13.91 10.33 -5.41
N LYS A 17 14.87 10.74 -4.57
CA LYS A 17 15.91 9.85 -4.03
C LYS A 17 15.37 8.64 -3.25
N HIS A 18 14.11 8.67 -2.83
CA HIS A 18 13.48 7.56 -2.11
C HIS A 18 13.01 6.44 -3.05
N LEU A 19 12.99 6.66 -4.36
CA LEU A 19 12.52 5.70 -5.34
C LEU A 19 13.66 4.79 -5.79
N ASP A 20 13.41 3.49 -5.77
CA ASP A 20 14.23 2.50 -6.45
C ASP A 20 13.42 1.95 -7.63
N PHE A 21 13.73 2.46 -8.82
CA PHE A 21 13.05 2.11 -10.06
C PHE A 21 13.32 0.65 -10.49
N ASN A 22 14.48 0.09 -10.11
CA ASN A 22 14.82 -1.28 -10.47
C ASN A 22 13.97 -2.27 -9.67
N ARG A 23 13.86 -2.04 -8.35
CA ARG A 23 13.10 -2.91 -7.44
C ARG A 23 11.61 -2.56 -7.35
N SER A 24 11.19 -1.45 -7.97
CA SER A 24 9.82 -0.94 -7.89
C SER A 24 9.38 -0.71 -6.43
N VAL A 25 10.24 -0.03 -5.66
CA VAL A 25 9.98 0.28 -4.24
C VAL A 25 10.16 1.76 -3.94
N ILE A 26 9.46 2.22 -2.91
CA ILE A 26 9.65 3.53 -2.30
C ILE A 26 10.11 3.34 -0.86
N LEU A 27 11.26 3.92 -0.52
CA LEU A 27 11.75 4.03 0.85
C LEU A 27 11.01 5.16 1.57
N ILE A 28 10.48 4.87 2.76
CA ILE A 28 9.90 5.88 3.63
C ILE A 28 10.83 5.97 4.86
N PRO A 29 11.65 7.03 4.94
CA PRO A 29 12.58 7.23 6.04
C PRO A 29 11.88 7.34 7.39
N ALA A 30 12.59 6.98 8.47
CA ALA A 30 12.05 6.95 9.82
C ALA A 30 11.48 8.31 10.24
N GLU A 31 12.17 9.40 9.92
CA GLU A 31 11.80 10.79 10.19
C GLU A 31 10.50 11.22 9.48
N ASN A 32 10.13 10.53 8.40
CA ASN A 32 8.90 10.78 7.66
C ASN A 32 7.72 9.91 8.17
N THR A 33 7.96 9.02 9.12
CA THR A 33 6.93 8.15 9.70
C THR A 33 6.51 8.64 11.09
N LYS A 34 5.22 8.49 11.40
CA LYS A 34 4.72 8.73 12.76
C LYS A 34 5.32 7.77 13.80
N THR A 35 5.80 6.61 13.34
CA THR A 35 6.30 5.54 14.21
C THR A 35 7.80 5.64 14.49
N GLY A 36 8.53 6.54 13.82
CA GLY A 36 9.99 6.61 13.90
C GLY A 36 10.70 5.38 13.36
N LYS A 37 10.06 4.63 12.44
CA LYS A 37 10.62 3.40 11.85
C LYS A 37 10.64 3.52 10.35
N MET A 38 11.82 3.29 9.76
CA MET A 38 11.99 3.18 8.32
C MET A 38 11.19 1.99 7.77
N ARG A 39 10.65 2.14 6.57
CA ARG A 39 9.98 1.05 5.85
C ARG A 39 10.10 1.23 4.34
N THR A 40 9.95 0.13 3.61
CA THR A 40 9.82 0.13 2.15
C THR A 40 8.41 -0.28 1.76
N SER A 41 7.83 0.41 0.77
CA SER A 41 6.58 0.02 0.14
C SER A 41 6.83 -0.37 -1.30
N HIS A 42 6.27 -1.51 -1.71
CA HIS A 42 6.30 -1.97 -3.08
C HIS A 42 5.21 -1.28 -3.91
N LEU A 43 5.52 -1.05 -5.18
CA LEU A 43 4.59 -0.57 -6.19
C LEU A 43 4.48 -1.56 -7.35
N PRO A 44 3.30 -1.70 -7.98
CA PRO A 44 3.19 -2.37 -9.27
C PRO A 44 4.15 -1.73 -10.29
N ARG A 45 4.80 -2.56 -11.12
CA ARG A 45 5.81 -2.08 -12.06
C ARG A 45 5.26 -1.05 -13.05
N GLY A 46 4.02 -1.23 -13.51
CA GLY A 46 3.33 -0.26 -14.37
C GLY A 46 3.28 1.14 -13.75
N LEU A 47 2.89 1.24 -12.47
CA LEU A 47 2.82 2.53 -11.78
C LEU A 47 4.21 3.15 -11.59
N MET A 48 5.24 2.35 -11.30
CA MET A 48 6.62 2.86 -11.22
C MET A 48 7.10 3.40 -12.58
N ASN A 49 6.72 2.75 -13.68
CA ASN A 49 7.03 3.21 -15.03
C ASN A 49 6.28 4.52 -15.37
N GLU A 50 5.01 4.66 -14.96
CA GLU A 50 4.26 5.92 -15.10
C GLU A 50 4.93 7.07 -14.34
N ILE A 51 5.37 6.82 -13.09
CA ILE A 51 6.13 7.80 -12.32
C ILE A 51 7.43 8.18 -13.04
N ALA A 52 8.17 7.19 -13.56
CA ALA A 52 9.38 7.46 -14.34
C ALA A 52 9.09 8.29 -15.60
N SER A 53 7.97 8.04 -16.29
CA SER A 53 7.54 8.82 -17.46
C SER A 53 7.25 10.28 -17.09
N ILE A 54 6.51 10.52 -16.00
CA ILE A 54 6.26 11.87 -15.48
C ILE A 54 7.58 12.59 -15.19
N LEU A 55 8.51 11.93 -14.48
CA LEU A 55 9.80 12.53 -14.14
C LEU A 55 10.67 12.84 -15.36
N ARG A 56 10.58 12.06 -16.44
CA ARG A 56 11.26 12.34 -17.71
C ARG A 56 10.65 13.56 -18.39
N ASN A 57 9.32 13.66 -18.43
CA ASN A 57 8.61 14.79 -19.01
C ASN A 57 8.90 16.09 -18.25
N GLU A 58 9.06 16.01 -16.93
CA GLU A 58 9.45 17.15 -16.07
C GLU A 58 10.95 17.48 -16.13
N GLY A 59 11.77 16.72 -16.87
CA GLY A 59 13.23 16.91 -16.94
C GLY A 59 13.97 16.61 -15.63
N ARG A 60 13.36 15.81 -14.75
CA ARG A 60 13.93 15.42 -13.43
C ARG A 60 14.59 14.02 -13.47
N MET A 61 14.48 13.33 -14.60
CA MET A 61 15.10 12.05 -14.92
C MET A 61 15.64 12.05 -16.36
N GLY A 62 16.74 11.34 -16.62
CA GLY A 62 17.29 11.14 -17.96
C GLY A 62 16.29 10.49 -18.93
N LYS A 63 16.29 10.91 -20.19
CA LYS A 63 15.34 10.43 -21.20
C LYS A 63 15.50 8.96 -21.56
N ARG A 64 16.68 8.38 -21.38
CA ARG A 64 17.03 7.00 -21.79
C ARG A 64 17.51 6.11 -20.63
N ASP A 65 17.71 6.67 -19.44
CA ASP A 65 18.22 5.95 -18.27
C ASP A 65 17.44 6.34 -17.00
N PHE A 66 17.82 5.80 -15.84
CA PHE A 66 17.23 6.19 -14.54
C PHE A 66 18.08 7.22 -13.79
N ARG A 67 18.94 7.99 -14.47
CA ARG A 67 19.72 9.04 -13.79
C ARG A 67 18.78 10.16 -13.35
N ILE A 68 18.85 10.50 -12.06
CA ILE A 68 18.01 11.52 -11.42
C ILE A 68 18.78 12.84 -11.37
N SER A 69 18.22 13.91 -11.92
CA SER A 69 18.87 15.23 -11.94
C SER A 69 18.63 16.04 -10.65
N LYS A 70 17.52 15.80 -9.95
CA LYS A 70 17.11 16.56 -8.76
C LYS A 70 16.69 15.63 -7.60
N PRO A 71 17.59 14.85 -7.02
CA PRO A 71 17.24 13.79 -6.05
C PRO A 71 16.52 14.29 -4.80
N GLU A 72 16.83 15.51 -4.35
CA GLU A 72 16.24 16.12 -3.15
C GLU A 72 14.86 16.75 -3.35
N SER A 73 14.41 16.86 -4.61
CA SER A 73 13.10 17.41 -4.92
C SER A 73 11.97 16.46 -4.51
N PHE A 74 10.85 17.02 -4.06
CA PHE A 74 9.67 16.24 -3.67
C PHE A 74 9.04 15.60 -4.90
N LEU A 75 8.69 14.32 -4.82
CA LEU A 75 8.09 13.57 -5.93
C LEU A 75 6.90 14.33 -6.51
N PHE A 76 6.00 14.76 -5.63
CA PHE A 76 4.89 15.66 -5.94
C PHE A 76 5.10 17.01 -5.27
N HIS A 77 5.04 18.07 -6.06
CA HIS A 77 5.33 19.42 -5.63
C HIS A 77 4.39 20.42 -6.32
N PRO A 78 4.19 21.62 -5.76
CA PRO A 78 3.48 22.67 -6.47
C PRO A 78 4.27 23.13 -7.70
N TYR A 79 3.58 23.66 -8.72
CA TYR A 79 4.20 23.95 -10.02
C TYR A 79 5.36 24.96 -9.95
N TRP A 80 5.42 25.80 -8.92
CA TRP A 80 6.40 26.88 -8.78
C TRP A 80 7.73 26.46 -8.14
N ASP A 81 7.79 25.42 -7.29
CA ASP A 81 9.06 24.99 -6.68
C ASP A 81 9.05 23.50 -6.32
N SER A 82 9.94 22.74 -6.95
CA SER A 82 10.16 21.30 -6.70
C SER A 82 10.78 20.97 -5.33
N ARG A 83 11.32 21.97 -4.63
CA ARG A 83 11.87 21.85 -3.28
C ARG A 83 10.80 22.07 -2.20
N VAL A 84 9.60 22.51 -2.58
CA VAL A 84 8.48 22.68 -1.67
C VAL A 84 7.55 21.48 -1.81
N ARG A 85 7.12 20.92 -0.68
CA ARG A 85 6.10 19.87 -0.68
C ARG A 85 4.70 20.46 -0.65
N TYR A 86 3.74 19.71 -1.15
CA TYR A 86 2.35 20.00 -0.82
C TYR A 86 2.09 19.88 0.69
N SER A 87 1.14 20.68 1.17
CA SER A 87 0.57 20.49 2.51
C SER A 87 -0.37 19.27 2.51
N GLU A 88 -0.54 18.63 3.67
CA GLU A 88 -1.50 17.53 3.81
C GLU A 88 -2.93 17.98 3.50
N ASN A 89 -3.28 19.23 3.87
CA ASN A 89 -4.58 19.81 3.59
C ASN A 89 -4.81 19.99 2.09
N ARG A 90 -3.78 20.38 1.32
CA ARG A 90 -3.91 20.48 -0.14
C ARG A 90 -4.26 19.13 -0.76
N LEU A 91 -3.62 18.05 -0.33
CA LEU A 91 -3.96 16.70 -0.80
C LEU A 91 -5.36 16.28 -0.38
N ARG A 92 -5.81 16.62 0.83
CA ARG A 92 -7.20 16.38 1.28
C ARG A 92 -8.22 17.13 0.43
N GLN A 93 -7.92 18.37 0.04
CA GLN A 93 -8.77 19.17 -0.87
C GLN A 93 -8.83 18.56 -2.26
N ILE A 94 -7.69 18.18 -2.83
CA ILE A 94 -7.62 17.49 -4.13
C ILE A 94 -8.46 16.20 -4.09
N PHE A 95 -8.31 15.39 -3.04
CA PHE A 95 -9.11 14.19 -2.86
C PHE A 95 -10.61 14.50 -2.83
N ARG A 96 -11.05 15.50 -2.03
CA ARG A 96 -12.46 15.90 -1.95
C ARG A 96 -13.02 16.33 -3.31
N HIS A 97 -12.24 17.09 -4.08
CA HIS A 97 -12.62 17.51 -5.43
C HIS A 97 -12.90 16.31 -6.35
N TYR A 98 -11.99 15.33 -6.38
CA TYR A 98 -12.18 14.14 -7.20
C TYR A 98 -13.27 13.19 -6.66
N ALA A 99 -13.45 13.11 -5.34
CA ALA A 99 -14.56 12.36 -4.76
C ALA A 99 -15.92 12.96 -5.14
N ALA A 100 -16.04 14.29 -5.17
CA ALA A 100 -17.24 14.98 -5.63
C ALA A 100 -17.50 14.74 -7.13
N LYS A 101 -16.45 14.86 -7.96
CA LYS A 101 -16.55 14.56 -9.40
C LYS A 101 -16.96 13.11 -9.70
N ALA A 102 -16.56 12.18 -8.84
CA ALA A 102 -16.93 10.77 -8.96
C ALA A 102 -18.30 10.44 -8.35
N GLY A 103 -19.03 11.41 -7.79
CA GLY A 103 -20.31 11.16 -7.11
C GLY A 103 -20.16 10.38 -5.79
N LEU A 104 -18.96 10.33 -5.21
CA LEU A 104 -18.66 9.60 -3.97
C LEU A 104 -18.66 10.49 -2.73
N ASN A 105 -19.05 11.75 -2.89
CA ASN A 105 -19.02 12.73 -1.81
C ASN A 105 -20.27 12.63 -0.93
N HIS A 106 -20.24 11.70 0.04
CA HIS A 106 -21.32 11.53 1.01
C HIS A 106 -20.98 12.21 2.34
N GLU A 107 -21.76 13.24 2.66
CA GLU A 107 -21.73 13.93 3.95
C GLU A 107 -22.65 13.21 4.94
N TYR A 108 -22.21 13.00 6.17
CA TYR A 108 -23.00 12.28 7.20
C TYR A 108 -23.27 13.11 8.45
N GLY A 109 -22.75 14.34 8.50
CA GLY A 109 -22.95 15.22 9.64
C GLY A 109 -22.04 16.43 9.58
N VAL A 110 -22.05 17.17 10.67
CA VAL A 110 -21.28 18.40 10.86
C VAL A 110 -20.57 18.31 12.21
N ASP A 111 -19.31 18.71 12.27
CA ASP A 111 -18.56 18.75 13.54
C ASP A 111 -18.99 19.94 14.42
N LYS A 112 -18.47 19.98 15.66
CA LYS A 112 -18.76 21.05 16.63
C LYS A 112 -18.38 22.46 16.15
N VAL A 113 -17.59 22.57 15.08
CA VAL A 113 -17.05 23.82 14.51
C VAL A 113 -17.69 24.11 13.15
N GLY A 114 -18.78 23.41 12.79
CA GLY A 114 -19.52 23.66 11.56
C GLY A 114 -18.93 23.00 10.30
N ARG A 115 -17.92 22.15 10.42
CA ARG A 115 -17.29 21.50 9.25
C ARG A 115 -18.05 20.24 8.88
N ARG A 116 -18.37 20.13 7.59
CA ARG A 116 -18.99 18.93 7.00
C ARG A 116 -18.09 17.72 7.18
N LEU A 117 -18.67 16.65 7.72
CA LEU A 117 -18.04 15.35 7.91
C LEU A 117 -18.37 14.46 6.72
N HIS A 118 -17.33 13.94 6.08
CA HIS A 118 -17.45 13.10 4.89
C HIS A 118 -17.13 11.67 5.23
N ARG A 119 -17.91 10.73 4.69
CA ARG A 119 -17.68 9.30 4.87
C ARG A 119 -16.34 8.87 4.27
N LEU A 120 -15.97 9.45 3.14
CA LEU A 120 -14.70 9.18 2.47
C LEU A 120 -13.71 10.32 2.68
N THR A 121 -12.49 9.95 3.05
CA THR A 121 -11.36 10.86 3.15
C THR A 121 -10.15 10.26 2.46
N ILE A 122 -9.07 11.03 2.32
CA ILE A 122 -7.83 10.51 1.76
C ILE A 122 -7.28 9.28 2.51
N HIS A 123 -7.59 9.12 3.81
CA HIS A 123 -7.20 7.95 4.58
C HIS A 123 -8.03 6.72 4.22
N SER A 124 -9.25 6.90 3.69
CA SER A 124 -10.06 5.80 3.18
C SER A 124 -9.32 5.02 2.09
N LEU A 125 -8.47 5.66 1.28
CA LEU A 125 -7.60 4.94 0.32
C LEU A 125 -6.65 3.95 0.98
N ARG A 126 -6.08 4.31 2.14
CA ARG A 126 -5.23 3.40 2.92
C ARG A 126 -6.05 2.25 3.49
N HIS A 127 -7.25 2.54 4.00
CA HIS A 127 -8.15 1.50 4.49
C HIS A 127 -8.53 0.53 3.37
N SER A 128 -8.93 1.04 2.21
CA SER A 128 -9.26 0.22 1.03
C SER A 128 -8.08 -0.65 0.59
N HIS A 129 -6.85 -0.11 0.56
CA HIS A 129 -5.67 -0.92 0.23
C HIS A 129 -5.50 -2.10 1.19
N ILE A 130 -5.57 -1.84 2.51
CA ILE A 130 -5.40 -2.90 3.50
C ILE A 130 -6.51 -3.95 3.37
N MET A 131 -7.76 -3.52 3.22
CA MET A 131 -8.89 -4.44 3.03
C MET A 131 -8.77 -5.26 1.75
N HIS A 132 -8.46 -4.64 0.62
CA HIS A 132 -8.31 -5.34 -0.65
C HIS A 132 -7.19 -6.38 -0.60
N TYR A 133 -6.04 -6.01 -0.04
CA TYR A 133 -4.90 -6.91 0.01
C TYR A 133 -5.11 -8.07 0.99
N ILE A 134 -5.83 -7.87 2.10
CA ILE A 134 -6.16 -8.94 3.06
C ILE A 134 -7.31 -9.82 2.53
N HIS A 135 -8.44 -9.23 2.13
CA HIS A 135 -9.67 -9.98 1.88
C HIS A 135 -9.82 -10.49 0.46
N HIS A 136 -9.34 -9.74 -0.53
CA HIS A 136 -9.45 -10.12 -1.94
C HIS A 136 -8.19 -10.83 -2.42
N HIS A 137 -7.01 -10.27 -2.12
CA HIS A 137 -5.73 -10.89 -2.50
C HIS A 137 -5.22 -11.93 -1.51
N LYS A 138 -5.91 -12.11 -0.37
CA LYS A 138 -5.60 -13.13 0.65
C LYS A 138 -4.15 -13.08 1.17
N LEU A 139 -3.55 -11.89 1.20
CA LEU A 139 -2.18 -11.74 1.69
C LEU A 139 -2.09 -11.88 3.20
N PRO A 140 -1.04 -12.53 3.74
CA PRO A 140 -0.85 -12.62 5.17
C PRO A 140 -0.75 -11.25 5.83
N LEU A 141 -1.44 -11.09 6.97
CA LEU A 141 -1.48 -9.84 7.72
C LEU A 141 -0.08 -9.23 8.01
N PRO A 142 0.96 -10.01 8.39
CA PRO A 142 2.29 -9.44 8.64
C PRO A 142 2.91 -8.79 7.39
N ILE A 143 2.60 -9.31 6.19
CA ILE A 143 3.10 -8.75 4.92
C ILE A 143 2.45 -7.39 4.66
N VAL A 144 1.13 -7.30 4.78
CA VAL A 144 0.39 -6.05 4.62
C VAL A 144 0.79 -5.03 5.70
N GLN A 145 0.98 -5.49 6.94
CA GLN A 145 1.44 -4.64 8.04
C GLN A 145 2.81 -4.01 7.74
N LYS A 146 3.75 -4.78 7.19
CA LYS A 146 5.07 -4.31 6.76
C LYS A 146 4.94 -3.31 5.60
N GLN A 147 4.10 -3.60 4.62
CA GLN A 147 3.81 -2.72 3.47
C GLN A 147 3.25 -1.36 3.89
N VAL A 148 2.44 -1.27 4.95
CA VAL A 148 1.82 -0.01 5.39
C VAL A 148 2.50 0.66 6.58
N GLY A 149 3.36 -0.04 7.33
CA GLY A 149 4.10 0.52 8.47
C GLY A 149 3.26 0.71 9.72
N HIS A 150 2.45 -0.27 10.09
CA HIS A 150 1.73 -0.27 11.36
C HIS A 150 2.62 -0.79 12.50
N ARG A 151 2.66 -0.05 13.62
CA ARG A 151 3.50 -0.40 14.79
C ARG A 151 2.98 -1.63 15.54
N SER A 152 1.67 -1.88 15.52
CA SER A 152 1.06 -3.04 16.16
C SER A 152 0.12 -3.78 15.22
N LEU A 153 0.06 -5.10 15.38
CA LEU A 153 -0.93 -5.94 14.75
C LEU A 153 -2.36 -5.52 15.13
N ARG A 154 -2.59 -5.02 16.36
CA ARG A 154 -3.90 -4.53 16.83
C ARG A 154 -4.50 -3.45 15.92
N SER A 155 -3.69 -2.58 15.34
CA SER A 155 -4.16 -1.55 14.40
C SER A 155 -4.54 -2.09 13.02
N THR A 156 -4.09 -3.30 12.70
CA THR A 156 -4.39 -3.99 11.44
C THR A 156 -5.41 -5.12 11.64
N SER A 157 -5.54 -5.66 12.86
CA SER A 157 -6.51 -6.71 13.22
C SER A 157 -7.95 -6.21 13.21
N VAL A 158 -8.18 -4.88 13.34
CA VAL A 158 -9.49 -4.26 13.10
C VAL A 158 -10.02 -4.58 11.69
N TYR A 159 -9.13 -4.94 10.76
CA TYR A 159 -9.49 -5.29 9.38
C TYR A 159 -9.69 -6.79 9.18
N LEU A 160 -9.59 -7.61 10.22
CA LEU A 160 -9.71 -9.06 10.09
C LEU A 160 -11.15 -9.56 10.11
N ASN A 161 -12.16 -8.75 10.42
CA ASN A 161 -13.56 -9.22 10.51
C ASN A 161 -14.03 -9.65 9.12
N PRO A 162 -14.03 -10.96 8.80
CA PRO A 162 -14.53 -11.44 7.53
C PRO A 162 -16.06 -11.46 7.63
N SER A 163 -16.76 -11.30 6.51
CA SER A 163 -18.17 -11.70 6.48
C SER A 163 -18.26 -13.22 6.64
N ASP A 164 -19.38 -13.73 7.15
CA ASP A 164 -19.64 -15.18 7.24
C ASP A 164 -19.50 -15.86 5.87
N GLU A 165 -19.90 -15.17 4.81
CA GLU A 165 -19.72 -15.59 3.42
C GLU A 165 -18.24 -15.80 3.05
N ALA A 166 -17.37 -14.85 3.41
CA ALA A 166 -15.94 -14.95 3.16
C ALA A 166 -15.27 -16.08 3.97
N VAL A 167 -15.79 -16.40 5.16
CA VAL A 167 -15.36 -17.58 5.93
C VAL A 167 -15.75 -18.85 5.20
N GLY A 168 -17.01 -18.97 4.77
CA GLY A 168 -17.50 -20.14 4.04
C GLY A 168 -16.73 -20.41 2.75
N GLU A 169 -16.42 -19.37 1.96
CA GLU A 169 -15.60 -19.47 0.76
C GLU A 169 -14.17 -19.95 1.06
N ALA A 170 -13.52 -19.38 2.07
CA ALA A 170 -12.16 -19.73 2.43
C ALA A 170 -12.02 -21.21 2.83
N TYR A 171 -12.98 -21.75 3.61
CA TYR A 171 -12.99 -23.16 3.99
C TYR A 171 -13.26 -24.09 2.80
N ARG A 172 -14.19 -23.71 1.90
CA ARG A 172 -14.41 -24.46 0.66
C ARG A 172 -13.14 -24.51 -0.17
N GLU A 173 -12.48 -23.37 -0.40
CA GLU A 173 -11.26 -23.29 -1.20
C GLU A 173 -10.11 -24.13 -0.59
N ALA A 174 -9.96 -24.11 0.74
CA ALA A 174 -8.98 -24.93 1.44
C ALA A 174 -9.24 -26.43 1.24
N GLN A 175 -10.49 -26.87 1.40
CA GLN A 175 -10.89 -28.27 1.17
C GLN A 175 -10.67 -28.69 -0.29
N PHE A 176 -11.00 -27.82 -1.26
CA PHE A 176 -10.75 -28.08 -2.68
C PHE A 176 -9.25 -28.20 -3.01
N LYS A 177 -8.38 -27.40 -2.40
CA LYS A 177 -6.93 -27.51 -2.56
C LYS A 177 -6.37 -28.81 -1.99
N THR A 178 -6.87 -29.24 -0.82
CA THR A 178 -6.47 -30.52 -0.22
C THR A 178 -6.88 -31.71 -1.09
N LEU A 179 -8.08 -31.68 -1.69
CA LEU A 179 -8.57 -32.75 -2.57
C LEU A 179 -7.83 -32.85 -3.91
N LYS A 180 -7.17 -31.78 -4.36
CA LYS A 180 -6.40 -31.75 -5.63
C LYS A 180 -4.90 -31.97 -5.45
N SER A 181 -4.42 -32.11 -4.22
CA SER A 181 -3.01 -32.42 -3.96
C SER A 181 -2.81 -33.94 -4.14
N PRO A 182 -1.92 -34.41 -5.03
CA PRO A 182 -1.71 -35.85 -5.19
C PRO A 182 -1.22 -36.45 -3.86
N PRO A 183 -1.64 -37.68 -3.51
CA PRO A 183 -1.17 -38.31 -2.29
C PRO A 183 0.35 -38.40 -2.33
N LEU A 184 0.99 -38.02 -1.23
CA LEU A 184 2.41 -38.27 -1.02
C LEU A 184 2.63 -39.78 -1.18
N THR A 185 3.32 -40.18 -2.24
CA THR A 185 3.79 -41.55 -2.42
C THR A 185 4.64 -41.91 -1.21
N GLY A 186 4.09 -42.76 -0.34
CA GLY A 186 4.81 -43.31 0.78
C GLY A 186 5.88 -44.26 0.27
N ASP A 187 7.14 -43.89 0.45
CA ASP A 187 8.27 -44.79 0.24
C ASP A 187 8.24 -45.90 1.29
N ASN A 188 7.94 -47.10 0.81
CA ASN A 188 8.16 -48.37 1.49
C ASN A 188 9.66 -48.59 1.68
N HIS A 189 10.18 -48.41 2.90
CA HIS A 189 11.40 -49.07 3.35
C HIS A 189 11.12 -49.90 4.59
N GLY A 190 10.87 -51.18 4.37
CA GLY A 190 10.90 -52.20 5.40
C GLY A 190 12.36 -52.50 5.77
N GLU A 191 12.81 -51.95 6.89
CA GLU A 191 14.02 -52.42 7.57
C GLU A 191 13.71 -53.71 8.34
N LYS A 192 14.24 -54.83 7.82
CA LYS A 192 14.34 -56.10 8.56
C LYS A 192 15.46 -55.98 9.58
N PHE A 193 15.12 -55.86 10.85
CA PHE A 193 16.06 -56.07 11.95
C PHE A 193 16.36 -57.58 12.10
N LYS A 194 17.61 -57.97 11.87
CA LYS A 194 18.17 -59.26 12.31
C LYS A 194 18.86 -59.04 13.66
N TYR A 195 18.43 -59.77 14.69
CA TYR A 195 19.24 -59.97 15.90
C TYR A 195 19.93 -61.34 15.80
N SER A 196 21.22 -61.34 16.15
CA SER A 196 22.04 -62.53 16.40
C SER A 196 21.74 -63.09 17.78
#